data_AF-A0A2H6J9A7-F1
#
_entry.id   AF-A0A2H6J9A7-F1
#
_cell.length_a   1.000
_cell.length_b   1.000
_cell.length_c   1.000
_cell.angle_alpha   90.00
_cell.angle_beta   90.00
_cell.angle_gamma   90.00
#
_symmetry.space_group_name_H-M   'P 1'
#
loop_
_entity.id
_entity.type
_entity.pdbx_description
1 polymer ?
#
loop_
_entity_poly.entity_id
_entity_poly.type
_entity_poly.pdbx_seq_one_letter_code
_entity_poly.pdbx_strand_id
1 'polypeptide(L)'
;MGDPAGVRKPARAIPPCRGAAGDTGLRRGTCRRRSGRREGGRLDLVTTARRLGAEVAGLRFAAPVTHVYNPLEYAWAPHRDYLRRYGTGTREVILVGMNPGPWGMAQTGVPFGDVEMVRDWLGIEAPVARPRREHPKRPVLGFACRRREVSGGRLWGWARERFGTPRRFFARFLVINYCPLCFMESTGRNRTPDRLPAVERAGLFAACDRALARSVRTLAPRHVLGVGRFAQTRIAEVLAGSGVATGWVPHPSPASPSANRGWADQMDTALRRIGIRVP
;
A
#
# COMPACT_ATOMS: atom_id res chain seq x y z
N MET A 1 -58.06 22.05 19.25
CA MET A 1 -57.17 22.91 20.07
C MET A 1 -55.85 22.18 20.17
N GLY A 2 -54.70 22.62 19.69
CA GLY A 2 -54.33 23.78 18.89
C GLY A 2 -52.98 23.45 18.25
N ASP A 3 -52.71 24.06 17.10
CA ASP A 3 -51.37 24.22 16.54
C ASP A 3 -50.52 25.03 17.56
N PRO A 4 -49.19 24.83 17.64
CA PRO A 4 -48.37 25.83 16.96
C PRO A 4 -47.06 25.31 16.34
N ALA A 5 -46.90 25.73 15.09
CA ALA A 5 -45.84 26.62 14.62
C ALA A 5 -44.40 26.08 14.57
N GLY A 6 -44.00 25.76 13.34
CA GLY A 6 -42.60 25.77 12.95
C GLY A 6 -41.98 27.16 13.06
N VAL A 7 -40.74 27.20 13.53
CA VAL A 7 -39.87 28.39 13.44
C VAL A 7 -38.69 28.05 12.55
N ARG A 8 -38.80 28.44 11.28
CA ARG A 8 -37.65 28.55 10.36
C ARG A 8 -36.87 29.81 10.74
N LYS A 9 -35.59 29.65 11.11
CA LYS A 9 -34.66 30.79 11.28
C LYS A 9 -34.35 31.40 9.91
N PRO A 10 -34.52 32.72 9.70
CA PRO A 10 -34.07 33.37 8.48
C PRO A 10 -32.55 33.58 8.49
N ALA A 11 -31.94 33.42 7.32
CA ALA A 11 -30.53 33.68 7.05
C ALA A 11 -30.22 35.17 7.22
N ARG A 12 -29.08 35.47 7.85
CA ARG A 12 -28.55 36.84 7.99
C ARG A 12 -28.19 37.41 6.61
N ALA A 13 -28.85 38.50 6.24
CA ALA A 13 -28.50 39.31 5.08
C ALA A 13 -27.24 40.15 5.38
N ILE A 14 -26.32 40.19 4.41
CA ILE A 14 -25.10 41.01 4.41
C ILE A 14 -25.48 42.40 3.86
N PRO A 15 -25.06 43.52 4.49
CA PRO A 15 -25.44 44.85 4.02
C PRO A 15 -24.65 45.25 2.75
N PRO A 16 -25.23 46.11 1.88
CA PRO A 16 -24.54 46.59 0.69
C PRO A 16 -23.55 47.71 1.04
N CYS A 17 -22.33 47.62 0.49
CA CYS A 17 -21.34 48.70 0.57
C CYS A 17 -21.82 49.90 -0.26
N ARG A 18 -21.87 51.08 0.37
CA ARG A 18 -22.10 52.37 -0.29
C ARG A 18 -20.87 52.75 -1.12
N GLY A 19 -21.11 53.17 -2.37
CA GLY A 19 -20.11 53.81 -3.22
C GLY A 19 -19.98 55.30 -2.93
N ALA A 20 -18.76 55.81 -3.05
CA ALA A 20 -18.48 57.23 -3.24
C ALA A 20 -17.59 57.35 -4.49
N ALA A 21 -17.94 58.29 -5.36
CA ALA A 21 -17.30 58.59 -6.63
C ALA A 21 -15.98 59.35 -6.44
N GLY A 22 -15.05 59.18 -7.40
CA GLY A 22 -13.78 59.90 -7.44
C GLY A 22 -12.84 59.41 -8.54
N ASP A 23 -13.16 59.82 -9.77
CA ASP A 23 -12.32 60.25 -10.89
C ASP A 23 -11.03 59.50 -11.37
N THR A 24 -10.97 59.44 -12.71
CA THR A 24 -9.84 59.34 -13.66
C THR A 24 -8.63 58.42 -13.40
N GLY A 25 -8.46 57.40 -14.26
CA GLY A 25 -7.19 56.67 -14.35
C GLY A 25 -7.21 55.40 -15.23
N LEU A 26 -7.03 55.59 -16.53
CA LEU A 26 -6.84 54.53 -17.53
C LEU A 26 -5.67 53.62 -17.11
N ARG A 27 -5.90 52.33 -16.82
CA ARG A 27 -4.89 51.25 -16.92
C ARG A 27 -5.57 49.87 -17.01
N ARG A 28 -5.33 49.19 -18.14
CA ARG A 28 -5.76 47.82 -18.41
C ARG A 28 -5.11 46.86 -17.42
N GLY A 29 -5.84 46.45 -16.39
CA GLY A 29 -5.48 45.35 -15.50
C GLY A 29 -6.36 44.15 -15.81
N THR A 30 -5.83 43.14 -16.48
CA THR A 30 -6.53 41.86 -16.64
C THR A 30 -6.70 41.24 -15.25
N CYS A 31 -7.94 41.26 -14.74
CA CYS A 31 -8.32 40.48 -13.58
C CYS A 31 -8.21 38.99 -13.93
N ARG A 32 -7.00 38.42 -13.77
CA ARG A 32 -6.82 36.98 -13.70
C ARG A 32 -7.59 36.51 -12.48
N ARG A 33 -8.84 36.08 -12.70
CA ARG A 33 -9.51 35.14 -11.80
C ARG A 33 -8.49 34.04 -11.52
N ARG A 34 -7.97 33.99 -10.29
CA ARG A 34 -7.30 32.79 -9.78
C ARG A 34 -8.35 31.70 -9.85
N SER A 35 -8.34 30.95 -10.95
CA SER A 35 -8.98 29.66 -10.97
C SER A 35 -8.28 28.87 -9.88
N GLY A 36 -8.97 28.71 -8.75
CA GLY A 36 -8.65 27.67 -7.81
C GLY A 36 -8.77 26.36 -8.57
N ARG A 37 -7.68 25.95 -9.24
CA ARG A 37 -7.46 24.56 -9.57
C ARG A 37 -7.50 23.87 -8.21
N ARG A 38 -8.65 23.28 -7.86
CA ARG A 38 -8.64 22.13 -6.98
C ARG A 38 -7.64 21.20 -7.64
N GLU A 39 -6.47 21.02 -7.02
CA GLU A 39 -5.55 19.95 -7.35
C GLU A 39 -6.29 18.64 -7.05
N GLY A 40 -7.14 18.24 -8.00
CA GLY A 40 -7.51 16.85 -8.19
C GLY A 40 -6.27 16.14 -8.71
N GLY A 41 -5.24 16.03 -7.87
CA GLY A 41 -4.04 15.27 -8.16
C GLY A 41 -4.48 13.88 -8.55
N ARG A 42 -4.14 13.47 -9.78
CA ARG A 42 -4.45 12.15 -10.33
C ARG A 42 -4.05 11.11 -9.28
N LEU A 43 -4.99 10.28 -8.85
CA LEU A 43 -4.70 9.20 -7.91
C LEU A 43 -3.62 8.31 -8.53
N ASP A 44 -2.47 8.21 -7.88
CA ASP A 44 -1.37 7.34 -8.27
C ASP A 44 -0.88 6.54 -7.05
N LEU A 45 -0.16 5.45 -7.29
CA LEU A 45 0.32 4.59 -6.22
C LEU A 45 1.42 5.22 -5.38
N VAL A 46 2.27 6.08 -5.95
CA VAL A 46 3.33 6.79 -5.22
C VAL A 46 2.72 7.73 -4.19
N THR A 47 1.73 8.52 -4.60
CA THR A 47 0.96 9.40 -3.72
C THR A 47 0.19 8.60 -2.68
N THR A 48 -0.42 7.47 -3.07
CA THR A 48 -1.13 6.58 -2.15
C THR A 48 -0.20 6.00 -1.08
N ALA A 49 0.98 5.50 -1.48
CA ALA A 49 1.98 4.94 -0.58
C ALA A 49 2.59 6.02 0.34
N ARG A 50 2.88 7.22 -0.16
CA ARG A 50 3.33 8.34 0.69
C ARG A 50 2.31 8.70 1.77
N ARG A 51 1.04 8.83 1.38
CA ARG A 51 -0.05 9.13 2.33
C ARG A 51 -0.18 8.02 3.36
N LEU A 52 -0.20 6.76 2.93
CA LEU A 52 -0.26 5.61 3.84
C LEU A 52 0.92 5.63 4.82
N GLY A 53 2.15 5.80 4.33
CA GLY A 53 3.36 5.86 5.15
C GLY A 53 3.29 6.94 6.22
N ALA A 54 2.82 8.15 5.87
CA ALA A 54 2.64 9.25 6.80
C ALA A 54 1.50 9.01 7.80
N GLU A 55 0.35 8.50 7.34
CA GLU A 55 -0.80 8.19 8.19
C GLU A 55 -0.42 7.16 9.28
N VAL A 56 0.30 6.09 8.92
CA VAL A 56 0.67 5.04 9.89
C VAL A 56 1.84 5.42 10.81
N ALA A 57 2.70 6.37 10.41
CA ALA A 57 3.79 6.87 11.23
C ALA A 57 3.30 7.63 12.49
N GLY A 58 2.09 8.19 12.41
CA GLY A 58 1.44 8.86 13.55
C GLY A 58 0.92 7.90 14.63
N LEU A 59 0.82 6.60 14.33
CA LEU A 59 0.25 5.62 15.25
C LEU A 59 1.21 5.26 16.38
N ARG A 60 0.66 4.74 17.48
CA ARG A 60 1.40 4.25 18.64
C ARG A 60 0.95 2.83 18.95
N PHE A 61 1.90 2.02 19.38
CA PHE A 61 1.71 0.60 19.66
C PHE A 61 2.36 0.31 21.01
N ALA A 62 1.60 -0.30 21.92
CA ALA A 62 2.03 -0.63 23.26
C ALA A 62 2.74 -1.99 23.30
N ALA A 63 3.22 -2.34 24.50
CA ALA A 63 3.76 -3.68 24.76
C ALA A 63 2.77 -4.77 24.31
N PRO A 64 3.25 -5.88 23.74
CA PRO A 64 4.67 -6.26 23.65
C PRO A 64 5.40 -5.73 22.41
N VAL A 65 4.79 -4.87 21.59
CA VAL A 65 5.50 -4.20 20.49
C VAL A 65 6.51 -3.22 21.09
N THR A 66 7.76 -3.33 20.67
CA THR A 66 8.85 -2.45 21.14
C THR A 66 9.53 -1.70 19.99
N HIS A 67 9.46 -2.25 18.78
CA HIS A 67 10.03 -1.66 17.58
C HIS A 67 9.00 -1.75 16.45
N VAL A 68 8.88 -0.66 15.71
CA VAL A 68 8.01 -0.54 14.53
C VAL A 68 8.85 0.04 13.40
N TYR A 69 8.98 -0.73 12.32
CA TYR A 69 9.69 -0.28 11.13
C TYR A 69 8.67 0.13 10.06
N ASN A 70 8.89 1.29 9.46
CA ASN A 70 8.13 1.80 8.32
C ASN A 70 9.05 1.94 7.08
N PRO A 71 9.13 0.92 6.22
CA PRO A 71 9.97 0.97 5.01
C PRO A 71 9.53 2.05 4.02
N LEU A 72 8.28 2.54 4.11
CA LEU A 72 7.82 3.67 3.27
C LEU A 72 8.45 5.01 3.67
N GLU A 73 9.16 5.05 4.80
CA GLU A 73 9.99 6.19 5.21
C GLU A 73 11.46 5.96 4.84
N TYR A 74 12.10 4.96 5.43
CA TYR A 74 13.56 4.78 5.33
C TYR A 74 14.00 4.06 4.04
N ALA A 75 13.15 3.23 3.43
CA ALA A 75 13.41 2.55 2.15
C ALA A 75 12.55 3.15 1.02
N TRP A 76 12.24 4.46 1.11
CA TRP A 76 11.36 5.11 0.16
C TRP A 76 11.93 5.15 -1.26
N ALA A 77 13.23 5.36 -1.43
CA ALA A 77 13.84 5.46 -2.75
C ALA A 77 13.60 4.22 -3.63
N PRO A 78 13.92 2.99 -3.18
CA PRO A 78 13.60 1.78 -3.96
C PRO A 78 12.10 1.51 -4.05
N HIS A 79 11.30 1.81 -3.01
CA HIS A 79 9.85 1.62 -3.07
C HIS A 79 9.19 2.53 -4.13
N ARG A 80 9.60 3.80 -4.20
CA ARG A 80 9.14 4.74 -5.22
C ARG A 80 9.54 4.27 -6.61
N ASP A 81 10.75 3.75 -6.77
CA ASP A 81 11.23 3.22 -8.03
C ASP A 81 10.37 2.02 -8.49
N TYR A 82 10.10 1.07 -7.60
CA TYR A 82 9.16 -0.04 -7.84
C TYR A 82 7.79 0.43 -8.34
N LEU A 83 7.19 1.40 -7.65
CA LEU A 83 5.87 1.92 -8.03
C LEU A 83 5.89 2.70 -9.35
N ARG A 84 6.97 3.44 -9.64
CA ARG A 84 7.11 4.18 -10.91
C ARG A 84 7.32 3.25 -12.09
N ARG A 85 8.13 2.19 -11.94
CA ARG A 85 8.41 1.23 -13.00
C ARG A 85 7.24 0.30 -13.27
N TYR A 86 6.57 -0.16 -12.20
CA TYR A 86 5.65 -1.29 -12.29
C TYR A 86 4.21 -0.99 -11.83
N GLY A 87 3.95 0.22 -11.29
CA GLY A 87 2.66 0.59 -10.69
C GLY A 87 1.79 1.57 -11.50
N THR A 88 2.13 1.87 -12.75
CA THR A 88 1.40 2.83 -13.63
C THR A 88 0.45 2.16 -14.64
N GLY A 89 -0.79 2.64 -14.82
CA GLY A 89 -1.78 2.09 -15.79
C GLY A 89 -2.83 1.17 -15.14
N THR A 90 -3.47 0.28 -15.91
CA THR A 90 -4.41 -0.73 -15.39
C THR A 90 -3.75 -2.09 -15.16
N ARG A 91 -4.28 -2.92 -14.25
CA ARG A 91 -3.79 -4.29 -13.96
C ARG A 91 -4.87 -5.32 -14.27
N GLU A 92 -4.49 -6.55 -14.56
CA GLU A 92 -5.44 -7.67 -14.54
C GLU A 92 -5.60 -8.17 -13.10
N VAL A 93 -4.48 -8.37 -12.41
CA VAL A 93 -4.41 -8.99 -11.08
C VAL A 93 -3.55 -8.15 -10.13
N ILE A 94 -4.04 -7.92 -8.91
CA ILE A 94 -3.21 -7.42 -7.80
C ILE A 94 -3.08 -8.52 -6.77
N LEU A 95 -1.84 -8.90 -6.45
CA LEU A 95 -1.49 -9.77 -5.34
C LEU A 95 -1.22 -8.90 -4.10
N VAL A 96 -1.89 -9.18 -3.00
CA VAL A 96 -1.79 -8.41 -1.75
C VAL A 96 -1.23 -9.28 -0.64
N GLY A 97 -0.02 -8.97 -0.18
CA GLY A 97 0.57 -9.57 1.02
C GLY A 97 0.06 -8.91 2.31
N MET A 98 0.37 -9.53 3.45
CA MET A 98 -0.01 -9.00 4.78
C MET A 98 0.81 -7.76 5.13
N ASN A 99 2.10 -7.94 5.41
CA ASN A 99 3.02 -6.88 5.83
C ASN A 99 4.49 -7.27 5.58
N PRO A 100 5.46 -6.34 5.69
CA PRO A 100 6.87 -6.64 5.46
C PRO A 100 7.43 -7.76 6.33
N GLY A 101 8.14 -8.70 5.70
CA GLY A 101 9.08 -9.57 6.39
C GLY A 101 10.39 -8.81 6.74
N PRO A 102 11.09 -9.20 7.84
CA PRO A 102 12.26 -8.48 8.34
C PRO A 102 13.47 -8.50 7.42
N TRP A 103 13.55 -9.47 6.50
CA TRP A 103 14.68 -9.65 5.57
C TRP A 103 14.33 -9.34 4.12
N GLY A 104 13.08 -8.98 3.84
CA GLY A 104 12.58 -8.69 2.49
C GLY A 104 12.27 -7.21 2.35
N MET A 105 10.97 -6.86 2.32
CA MET A 105 10.53 -5.47 2.19
C MET A 105 11.08 -4.52 3.27
N ALA A 106 11.38 -5.00 4.49
CA ALA A 106 12.03 -4.18 5.51
C ALA A 106 13.50 -3.82 5.18
N GLN A 107 14.12 -4.50 4.21
CA GLN A 107 15.46 -4.21 3.72
C GLN A 107 15.39 -3.45 2.40
N THR A 108 14.49 -3.84 1.49
CA THR A 108 14.50 -3.36 0.09
C THR A 108 13.42 -2.33 -0.22
N GLY A 109 12.42 -2.16 0.64
CA GLY A 109 11.23 -1.37 0.34
C GLY A 109 10.28 -2.00 -0.67
N VAL A 110 10.60 -3.14 -1.29
CA VAL A 110 9.76 -3.82 -2.28
C VAL A 110 8.94 -4.94 -1.63
N PRO A 111 7.62 -5.07 -1.89
CA PRO A 111 6.81 -6.17 -1.36
C PRO A 111 7.42 -7.54 -1.68
N PHE A 112 7.45 -8.45 -0.69
CA PHE A 112 8.14 -9.75 -0.82
C PHE A 112 9.60 -9.60 -1.31
N GLY A 113 10.26 -8.49 -0.98
CA GLY A 113 11.49 -8.08 -1.66
C GLY A 113 12.75 -8.77 -1.16
N ASP A 114 12.94 -10.05 -1.48
CA ASP A 114 14.24 -10.72 -1.39
C ASP A 114 15.31 -9.94 -2.18
N VAL A 115 16.46 -9.68 -1.54
CA VAL A 115 17.47 -8.75 -2.05
C VAL A 115 17.96 -9.12 -3.46
N GLU A 116 18.27 -10.39 -3.70
CA GLU A 116 18.76 -10.85 -5.01
C GLU A 116 17.67 -10.70 -6.07
N MET A 117 16.44 -11.08 -5.77
CA MET A 117 15.33 -10.94 -6.72
C MET A 117 15.04 -9.47 -7.05
N VAL A 118 15.10 -8.58 -6.05
CA VAL A 118 14.84 -7.15 -6.25
C VAL A 118 15.96 -6.51 -7.07
N ARG A 119 17.22 -6.80 -6.77
CA ARG A 119 18.36 -6.24 -7.50
C ARG A 119 18.48 -6.85 -8.90
N ASP A 120 18.55 -8.17 -8.99
CA ASP A 120 19.01 -8.86 -10.20
C ASP A 120 17.87 -9.14 -11.19
N TRP A 121 16.65 -9.35 -10.70
CA TRP A 121 15.50 -9.60 -11.58
C TRP A 121 14.64 -8.35 -11.76
N LEU A 122 14.25 -7.65 -10.69
CA LEU A 122 13.47 -6.41 -10.79
C LEU A 122 14.33 -5.20 -11.21
N GLY A 123 15.65 -5.29 -11.16
CA GLY A 123 16.56 -4.22 -11.57
C GLY A 123 16.48 -2.98 -10.67
N ILE A 124 16.09 -3.14 -9.40
CA ILE A 124 15.91 -2.04 -8.44
C ILE A 124 17.00 -2.15 -7.39
N GLU A 125 17.84 -1.14 -7.31
CA GLU A 125 18.80 -0.94 -6.23
C GLU A 125 18.92 0.56 -5.99
N ALA A 126 18.68 1.00 -4.75
CA ALA A 126 18.68 2.40 -4.38
C ALA A 126 18.99 2.57 -2.88
N PRO A 127 19.41 3.76 -2.43
CA PRO A 127 19.74 4.00 -1.03
C PRO A 127 18.60 3.65 -0.07
N VAL A 128 18.96 2.99 1.03
CA VAL A 128 18.07 2.63 2.12
C VAL A 128 18.65 3.20 3.41
N ALA A 129 17.88 4.08 4.07
CA ALA A 129 18.21 4.61 5.38
C ALA A 129 17.85 3.59 6.48
N ARG A 130 18.19 3.93 7.73
CA ARG A 130 17.84 3.12 8.90
C ARG A 130 16.59 3.67 9.59
N PRO A 131 15.76 2.81 10.21
CA PRO A 131 14.67 3.28 11.06
C PRO A 131 15.24 3.95 12.32
N ARG A 132 14.48 4.88 12.91
CA ARG A 132 14.93 5.68 14.08
C ARG A 132 15.39 4.85 15.27
N ARG A 133 14.73 3.71 15.51
CA ARG A 133 15.06 2.77 16.59
C ARG A 133 15.18 1.38 15.99
N GLU A 134 16.41 0.91 15.82
CA GLU A 134 16.71 -0.43 15.33
C GLU A 134 16.76 -1.44 16.47
N HIS A 135 16.14 -2.60 16.25
CA HIS A 135 16.35 -3.76 17.11
C HIS A 135 17.69 -4.43 16.73
N PRO A 136 18.62 -4.72 17.67
CA PRO A 136 19.95 -5.25 17.36
C PRO A 136 19.95 -6.56 16.54
N LYS A 137 18.98 -7.45 16.79
CA LYS A 137 18.81 -8.71 16.03
C LYS A 137 18.11 -8.55 14.67
N ARG A 138 17.69 -7.33 14.31
CA ARG A 138 16.94 -7.01 13.08
C ARG A 138 17.46 -5.70 12.47
N PRO A 139 18.77 -5.61 12.15
CA PRO A 139 19.31 -4.42 11.52
C PRO A 139 18.74 -4.24 10.10
N VAL A 140 18.59 -3.00 9.67
CA VAL A 140 18.31 -2.65 8.27
C VAL A 140 19.65 -2.38 7.58
N LEU A 141 20.06 -3.32 6.75
CA LEU A 141 21.30 -3.31 5.98
C LEU A 141 21.06 -2.93 4.52
N GLY A 142 19.80 -2.71 4.12
CA GLY A 142 19.44 -2.41 2.73
C GLY A 142 19.81 -3.56 1.79
N PHE A 143 20.32 -3.21 0.62
CA PHE A 143 20.77 -4.17 -0.40
C PHE A 143 22.07 -4.91 -0.02
N ALA A 144 22.74 -4.53 1.07
CA ALA A 144 23.86 -5.29 1.62
C ALA A 144 23.41 -6.46 2.52
N CYS A 145 22.10 -6.60 2.81
CA CYS A 145 21.58 -7.71 3.61
C CYS A 145 21.85 -9.06 2.92
N ARG A 146 22.60 -9.93 3.59
CA ARG A 146 22.93 -11.29 3.11
C ARG A 146 21.91 -12.35 3.51
N ARG A 147 20.95 -12.01 4.37
CA ARG A 147 19.89 -12.94 4.78
C ARG A 147 18.85 -13.05 3.68
N ARG A 148 18.49 -14.30 3.35
CA ARG A 148 17.45 -14.60 2.36
C ARG A 148 16.07 -14.43 2.96
N GLU A 149 15.16 -13.90 2.15
CA GLU A 149 13.74 -13.84 2.47
C GLU A 149 13.00 -14.91 1.68
N VAL A 150 12.81 -16.07 2.30
CA VAL A 150 12.31 -17.28 1.62
C VAL A 150 10.95 -17.07 0.93
N SER A 151 10.04 -16.32 1.54
CA SER A 151 8.69 -16.14 0.96
C SER A 151 8.76 -15.34 -0.33
N GLY A 152 9.57 -14.28 -0.37
CA GLY A 152 9.79 -13.46 -1.55
C GLY A 152 10.71 -14.09 -2.59
N GLY A 153 11.72 -14.86 -2.17
CA GLY A 153 12.50 -15.68 -3.07
C GLY A 153 11.62 -16.66 -3.85
N ARG A 154 10.64 -17.29 -3.17
CA ARG A 154 9.64 -18.16 -3.82
C ARG A 154 8.70 -17.38 -4.75
N LEU A 155 8.14 -16.25 -4.29
CA LEU A 155 7.19 -15.48 -5.09
C LEU A 155 7.84 -14.90 -6.35
N TRP A 156 8.97 -14.23 -6.22
CA TRP A 156 9.66 -13.63 -7.36
C TRP A 156 10.38 -14.67 -8.21
N GLY A 157 10.85 -15.78 -7.61
CA GLY A 157 11.35 -16.94 -8.35
C GLY A 157 10.29 -17.54 -9.26
N TRP A 158 9.08 -17.80 -8.74
CA TRP A 158 7.93 -18.23 -9.53
C TRP A 158 7.60 -17.24 -10.66
N ALA A 159 7.56 -15.94 -10.36
CA ALA A 159 7.28 -14.92 -11.37
C ALA A 159 8.36 -14.91 -12.47
N ARG A 160 9.63 -15.04 -12.10
CA ARG A 160 10.74 -15.16 -13.05
C ARG A 160 10.61 -16.42 -13.92
N GLU A 161 10.33 -17.56 -13.32
CA GLU A 161 10.21 -18.84 -14.04
C GLU A 161 9.06 -18.83 -15.04
N ARG A 162 7.88 -18.33 -14.66
CA ARG A 162 6.68 -18.34 -15.53
C ARG A 162 6.65 -17.22 -16.55
N PHE A 163 7.23 -16.06 -16.25
CA PHE A 163 7.11 -14.88 -17.11
C PHE A 163 8.44 -14.47 -17.78
N GLY A 164 9.57 -15.02 -17.33
CA GLY A 164 10.92 -14.68 -17.81
C GLY A 164 11.39 -13.30 -17.36
N THR A 165 10.67 -12.25 -17.76
CA THR A 165 11.03 -10.85 -17.51
C THR A 165 10.02 -10.15 -16.59
N PRO A 166 10.45 -9.15 -15.79
CA PRO A 166 9.53 -8.33 -15.00
C PRO A 166 8.45 -7.69 -15.87
N ARG A 167 8.80 -7.20 -17.07
CA ARG A 167 7.84 -6.55 -17.98
C ARG A 167 6.67 -7.46 -18.32
N ARG A 168 6.91 -8.75 -18.60
CA ARG A 168 5.86 -9.73 -18.90
C ARG A 168 4.98 -10.02 -17.69
N PHE A 169 5.57 -10.08 -16.49
CA PHE A 169 4.81 -10.23 -15.25
C PHE A 169 3.94 -9.00 -14.97
N PHE A 170 4.55 -7.81 -14.95
CA PHE A 170 3.87 -6.56 -14.58
C PHE A 170 2.91 -6.01 -15.63
N ALA A 171 2.91 -6.57 -16.85
CA ALA A 171 1.86 -6.33 -17.82
C ALA A 171 0.47 -6.83 -17.34
N ARG A 172 0.44 -7.78 -16.41
CA ARG A 172 -0.79 -8.41 -15.91
C ARG A 172 -0.92 -8.33 -14.40
N PHE A 173 0.17 -8.52 -13.68
CA PHE A 173 0.20 -8.62 -12.22
C PHE A 173 0.81 -7.37 -11.57
N LEU A 174 0.44 -7.10 -10.33
CA LEU A 174 1.19 -6.21 -9.43
C LEU A 174 1.20 -6.83 -8.04
N VAL A 175 2.25 -6.58 -7.25
CA VAL A 175 2.35 -7.05 -5.86
C VAL A 175 2.40 -5.84 -4.93
N ILE A 176 1.54 -5.83 -3.92
CA ILE A 176 1.54 -4.81 -2.85
C ILE A 176 1.40 -5.49 -1.49
N ASN A 177 1.71 -4.77 -0.41
CA ASN A 177 1.33 -5.18 0.94
C ASN A 177 0.14 -4.36 1.41
N TYR A 178 -0.75 -5.00 2.17
CA TYR A 178 -1.87 -4.32 2.81
C TYR A 178 -1.38 -3.36 3.90
N CYS A 179 -0.56 -3.85 4.83
CA CYS A 179 0.05 -3.05 5.89
C CYS A 179 1.54 -2.83 5.58
N PRO A 180 2.05 -1.60 5.64
CA PRO A 180 3.47 -1.34 5.36
C PRO A 180 4.37 -1.51 6.59
N LEU A 181 3.83 -1.74 7.78
CA LEU A 181 4.61 -1.75 9.02
C LEU A 181 5.11 -3.16 9.37
N CYS A 182 6.34 -3.24 9.90
CA CYS A 182 6.90 -4.44 10.52
C CYS A 182 6.99 -4.23 12.04
N PHE A 183 6.38 -5.12 12.82
CA PHE A 183 6.33 -5.02 14.27
C PHE A 183 7.22 -6.08 14.92
N MET A 184 7.96 -5.68 15.94
CA MET A 184 8.83 -6.58 16.70
C MET A 184 8.66 -6.42 18.19
N GLU A 185 8.76 -7.54 18.89
CA GLU A 185 8.86 -7.62 20.35
C GLU A 185 10.31 -7.43 20.81
N SER A 186 10.54 -7.33 22.13
CA SER A 186 11.86 -7.06 22.73
C SER A 186 12.93 -8.09 22.39
N THR A 187 12.53 -9.30 21.98
CA THR A 187 13.44 -10.38 21.56
C THR A 187 13.81 -10.32 20.08
N GLY A 188 13.19 -9.40 19.32
CA GLY A 188 13.26 -9.33 17.86
C GLY A 188 12.28 -10.29 17.17
N ARG A 189 11.41 -10.95 17.93
CA ARG A 189 10.31 -11.78 17.39
C ARG A 189 9.36 -10.90 16.58
N ASN A 190 9.02 -11.34 15.38
CA ASN A 190 8.04 -10.66 14.54
C ASN A 190 6.63 -10.81 15.12
N ARG A 191 5.86 -9.72 15.13
CA ARG A 191 4.44 -9.70 15.48
C ARG A 191 3.64 -9.27 14.25
N THR A 192 2.64 -10.06 13.88
CA THR A 192 1.79 -9.76 12.72
C THR A 192 0.66 -8.80 13.10
N PRO A 193 0.10 -8.03 12.14
CA PRO A 193 -0.93 -7.04 12.44
C PRO A 193 -2.21 -7.61 13.08
N ASP A 194 -2.56 -8.86 12.78
CA ASP A 194 -3.70 -9.57 13.40
C ASP A 194 -3.52 -9.83 14.90
N ARG A 195 -2.28 -9.85 15.39
CA ARG A 195 -1.94 -10.07 16.81
C ARG A 195 -1.86 -8.78 17.60
N LEU A 196 -2.14 -7.63 16.99
CA LEU A 196 -2.21 -6.36 17.70
C LEU A 196 -3.54 -6.28 18.48
N PRO A 197 -3.55 -5.60 19.65
CA PRO A 197 -4.78 -5.26 20.36
C PRO A 197 -5.82 -4.60 19.43
N ALA A 198 -7.11 -4.87 19.68
CA ALA A 198 -8.18 -4.43 18.78
C ALA A 198 -8.18 -2.91 18.54
N VAL A 199 -7.92 -2.12 19.58
CA VAL A 199 -7.87 -0.65 19.51
C VAL A 199 -6.75 -0.17 18.59
N GLU A 200 -5.54 -0.70 18.74
CA GLU A 200 -4.39 -0.35 17.91
C GLU A 200 -4.60 -0.78 16.45
N ARG A 201 -5.17 -1.98 16.28
CA ARG A 201 -5.45 -2.56 14.97
C ARG A 201 -6.50 -1.76 14.20
N ALA A 202 -7.51 -1.20 14.88
CA ALA A 202 -8.56 -0.42 14.22
C ALA A 202 -8.01 0.81 13.48
N GLY A 203 -7.16 1.60 14.15
CA GLY A 203 -6.54 2.78 13.53
C GLY A 203 -5.61 2.42 12.37
N LEU A 204 -4.81 1.37 12.55
CA LEU A 204 -3.92 0.85 11.50
C LEU A 204 -4.71 0.37 10.27
N PHE A 205 -5.72 -0.47 10.49
CA PHE A 205 -6.49 -1.08 9.41
C PHE A 205 -7.30 -0.03 8.66
N ALA A 206 -7.87 0.96 9.34
CA ALA A 206 -8.55 2.06 8.66
C ALA A 206 -7.64 2.80 7.66
N ALA A 207 -6.36 3.03 8.00
CA ALA A 207 -5.40 3.64 7.08
C ALA A 207 -5.05 2.71 5.90
N CYS A 208 -4.79 1.43 6.19
CA CYS A 208 -4.49 0.41 5.18
C CYS A 208 -5.67 0.18 4.22
N ASP A 209 -6.90 0.13 4.73
CA ASP A 209 -8.14 -0.03 3.95
C ASP A 209 -8.31 1.11 2.95
N ARG A 210 -8.14 2.35 3.40
CA ARG A 210 -8.20 3.52 2.52
C ARG A 210 -7.14 3.44 1.42
N ALA A 211 -5.92 3.01 1.74
CA ALA A 211 -4.85 2.88 0.76
C ALA A 211 -5.09 1.74 -0.24
N LEU A 212 -5.61 0.60 0.20
CA LEU A 212 -6.00 -0.51 -0.67
C LEU A 212 -7.12 -0.07 -1.62
N ALA A 213 -8.18 0.56 -1.10
CA ALA A 213 -9.27 1.07 -1.92
C ALA A 213 -8.80 2.11 -2.95
N ARG A 214 -7.90 3.03 -2.58
CA ARG A 214 -7.27 3.98 -3.52
C ARG A 214 -6.44 3.25 -4.58
N SER A 215 -5.68 2.24 -4.19
CA SER A 215 -4.84 1.46 -5.12
C SER A 215 -5.69 0.71 -6.14
N VAL A 216 -6.77 0.05 -5.70
CA VAL A 216 -7.71 -0.65 -6.58
C VAL A 216 -8.40 0.32 -7.53
N ARG A 217 -8.86 1.49 -7.06
CA ARG A 217 -9.41 2.52 -7.95
C ARG A 217 -8.40 3.03 -8.98
N THR A 218 -7.14 3.17 -8.59
CA THR A 218 -6.06 3.66 -9.47
C THR A 218 -5.74 2.65 -10.57
N LEU A 219 -5.73 1.37 -10.23
CA LEU A 219 -5.26 0.30 -11.12
C LEU A 219 -6.38 -0.43 -11.86
N ALA A 220 -7.64 -0.19 -11.47
CA ALA A 220 -8.84 -0.80 -12.04
C ALA A 220 -8.68 -2.32 -12.35
N PRO A 221 -8.29 -3.15 -11.37
CA PRO A 221 -8.01 -4.56 -11.62
C PRO A 221 -9.26 -5.37 -11.85
N ARG A 222 -9.12 -6.49 -12.57
CA ARG A 222 -10.17 -7.53 -12.66
C ARG A 222 -10.20 -8.38 -11.39
N HIS A 223 -9.02 -8.70 -10.86
CA HIS A 223 -8.85 -9.55 -9.69
C HIS A 223 -7.97 -8.89 -8.61
N VAL A 224 -8.36 -9.04 -7.35
CA VAL A 224 -7.53 -8.69 -6.19
C VAL A 224 -7.44 -9.91 -5.28
N LEU A 225 -6.24 -10.47 -5.15
CA LEU A 225 -6.01 -11.75 -4.50
C LEU A 225 -5.11 -11.58 -3.28
N GLY A 226 -5.58 -12.07 -2.14
CA GLY A 226 -4.77 -12.14 -0.93
C GLY A 226 -3.72 -13.25 -1.04
N VAL A 227 -2.45 -12.92 -0.82
CA VAL A 227 -1.40 -13.92 -0.61
C VAL A 227 -1.53 -14.41 0.84
N GLY A 228 -2.29 -15.48 1.02
CA GLY A 228 -2.72 -15.97 2.33
C GLY A 228 -4.08 -15.41 2.82
N ARG A 229 -4.61 -16.05 3.86
CA ARG A 229 -5.99 -15.84 4.35
C ARG A 229 -6.23 -14.48 4.99
N PHE A 230 -5.26 -13.94 5.74
CA PHE A 230 -5.42 -12.61 6.33
C PHE A 230 -5.69 -11.54 5.27
N ALA A 231 -4.85 -11.50 4.22
CA ALA A 231 -5.01 -10.53 3.15
C ALA A 231 -6.34 -10.74 2.42
N GLN A 232 -6.76 -11.99 2.21
CA GLN A 232 -8.07 -12.31 1.65
C GLN A 232 -9.21 -11.65 2.44
N THR A 233 -9.24 -11.82 3.75
CA THR A 233 -10.29 -11.27 4.62
C THR A 233 -10.34 -9.75 4.50
N ARG A 234 -9.18 -9.09 4.60
CA ARG A 234 -9.11 -7.62 4.49
C ARG A 234 -9.54 -7.11 3.12
N ILE A 235 -9.15 -7.80 2.04
CA ILE A 235 -9.56 -7.45 0.67
C ILE A 235 -11.08 -7.57 0.51
N ALA A 236 -11.67 -8.67 0.99
CA ALA A 236 -13.11 -8.90 0.88
C ALA A 236 -13.92 -7.82 1.62
N GLU A 237 -13.46 -7.41 2.81
CA GLU A 237 -14.10 -6.34 3.59
C GLU A 237 -13.97 -4.98 2.90
N VAL A 238 -12.77 -4.62 2.41
CA VAL A 238 -12.51 -3.31 1.78
C VAL A 238 -13.21 -3.17 0.43
N LEU A 239 -13.36 -4.27 -0.31
CA LEU A 239 -13.88 -4.28 -1.67
C LEU A 239 -15.33 -4.81 -1.76
N ALA A 240 -16.01 -4.95 -0.62
CA ALA A 240 -17.42 -5.33 -0.59
C ALA A 240 -18.26 -4.39 -1.47
N GLY A 241 -19.05 -4.95 -2.38
CA GLY A 241 -19.89 -4.20 -3.31
C GLY A 241 -19.14 -3.46 -4.43
N SER A 242 -17.81 -3.61 -4.56
CA SER A 242 -17.04 -2.93 -5.61
C SER A 242 -17.16 -3.55 -7.01
N GLY A 243 -17.69 -4.78 -7.12
CA GLY A 243 -17.73 -5.55 -8.36
C GLY A 243 -16.39 -6.17 -8.78
N VAL A 244 -15.30 -5.89 -8.07
CA VAL A 244 -13.97 -6.49 -8.33
C VAL A 244 -13.95 -7.94 -7.82
N ALA A 245 -13.44 -8.87 -8.61
CA ALA A 245 -13.33 -10.27 -8.19
C ALA A 245 -12.25 -10.41 -7.10
N THR A 246 -12.63 -10.91 -5.93
CA THR A 246 -11.70 -11.10 -4.80
C THR A 246 -11.45 -12.59 -4.55
N GLY A 247 -10.27 -12.91 -4.02
CA GLY A 247 -9.89 -14.28 -3.76
C GLY A 247 -8.58 -14.38 -3.00
N TRP A 248 -7.96 -15.56 -3.03
CA TRP A 248 -6.68 -15.77 -2.37
C TRP A 248 -5.84 -16.82 -3.09
N VAL A 249 -4.54 -16.76 -2.84
CA VAL A 249 -3.55 -17.72 -3.29
C VAL A 249 -2.69 -18.17 -2.10
N PRO A 250 -2.06 -19.37 -2.15
CA PRO A 250 -1.24 -19.88 -1.07
C PRO A 250 -0.12 -18.91 -0.66
N HIS A 251 0.13 -18.76 0.65
CA HIS A 251 1.25 -17.95 1.13
C HIS A 251 2.57 -18.74 1.00
N PRO A 252 3.66 -18.14 0.47
CA PRO A 252 4.96 -18.83 0.26
C PRO A 252 5.79 -19.09 1.52
N SER A 253 5.23 -18.92 2.72
CA SER A 253 6.03 -18.90 3.96
C SER A 253 6.52 -20.31 4.30
N PRO A 254 7.78 -20.48 4.72
CA PRO A 254 8.30 -21.78 5.17
C PRO A 254 7.60 -22.28 6.44
N ALA A 255 6.91 -21.41 7.18
CA ALA A 255 6.10 -21.80 8.33
C ALA A 255 4.87 -22.64 7.95
N SER A 256 4.49 -22.67 6.67
CA SER A 256 3.44 -23.55 6.16
C SER A 256 4.07 -24.84 5.62
N PRO A 257 3.77 -26.02 6.22
CA PRO A 257 4.31 -27.29 5.72
C PRO A 257 3.97 -27.58 4.25
N SER A 258 2.79 -27.16 3.80
CA SER A 258 2.38 -27.34 2.40
C SER A 258 3.20 -26.49 1.44
N ALA A 259 3.60 -25.28 1.81
CA ALA A 259 4.43 -24.42 0.96
C ALA A 259 5.85 -25.00 0.74
N ASN A 260 6.30 -25.91 1.61
CA ASN A 260 7.58 -26.59 1.46
C ASN A 260 7.51 -27.78 0.48
N ARG A 261 6.32 -28.15 0.00
CA ARG A 261 6.06 -29.24 -0.96
C ARG A 261 5.58 -28.70 -2.31
N GLY A 262 6.37 -27.84 -2.94
CA GLY A 262 6.06 -27.27 -4.26
C GLY A 262 5.04 -26.13 -4.23
N TRP A 263 5.45 -24.96 -3.71
CA TRP A 263 4.58 -23.78 -3.65
C TRP A 263 4.20 -23.21 -5.04
N ALA A 264 5.11 -23.25 -6.01
CA ALA A 264 4.87 -22.73 -7.36
C ALA A 264 3.68 -23.41 -8.06
N ASP A 265 3.61 -24.74 -8.00
CA ASP A 265 2.50 -25.49 -8.62
C ASP A 265 1.16 -25.27 -7.89
N GLN A 266 1.22 -25.03 -6.58
CA GLN A 266 0.05 -24.65 -5.79
C GLN A 266 -0.44 -23.25 -6.17
N MET A 267 0.47 -22.30 -6.44
CA MET A 267 0.15 -20.97 -6.95
C MET A 267 -0.54 -21.08 -8.32
N ASP A 268 0.03 -21.83 -9.26
CA ASP A 268 -0.53 -22.04 -10.59
C ASP A 268 -1.92 -22.69 -10.53
N THR A 269 -2.08 -23.69 -9.67
CA THR A 269 -3.36 -24.36 -9.43
C THR A 269 -4.41 -23.41 -8.84
N ALA A 270 -4.02 -22.57 -7.89
CA ALA A 270 -4.92 -21.58 -7.29
C ALA A 270 -5.39 -20.54 -8.31
N LEU A 271 -4.49 -20.01 -9.13
CA LEU A 271 -4.83 -19.07 -10.21
C LEU A 271 -5.75 -19.72 -11.26
N ARG A 272 -5.45 -20.93 -11.70
CA ARG A 272 -6.26 -21.67 -12.68
C ARG A 272 -7.68 -21.92 -12.19
N ARG A 273 -7.88 -22.23 -10.91
CA ARG A 273 -9.22 -22.44 -10.30
C ARG A 273 -10.11 -21.20 -10.40
N ILE A 274 -9.54 -20.01 -10.48
CA ILE A 274 -10.27 -18.75 -10.60
C ILE A 274 -10.17 -18.15 -12.01
N GLY A 275 -9.78 -18.96 -13.00
CA GLY A 275 -9.76 -18.59 -14.42
C GLY A 275 -8.54 -17.79 -14.87
N ILE A 276 -7.52 -17.61 -14.02
CA ILE A 276 -6.30 -16.89 -14.37
C ILE A 276 -5.26 -17.88 -14.87
N ARG A 277 -4.89 -17.77 -16.15
CA ARG A 277 -3.83 -18.59 -16.76
C ARG A 277 -2.49 -17.89 -16.65
N VAL A 278 -1.46 -18.62 -16.23
CA VAL A 278 -0.05 -18.23 -16.34
C VAL A 278 0.53 -18.83 -17.63
N PRO A 279 1.57 -18.22 -18.23
CA PRO A 279 2.23 -18.75 -19.42
C PRO A 279 2.83 -20.14 -19.18
#